data_AF-A0A3P6R233-F1
#
_entry.id   AF-A0A3P6R233-F1
#
_cell.length_a   1.000
_cell.length_b   1.000
_cell.length_c   1.000
_cell.angle_alpha   90.00
_cell.angle_beta   90.00
_cell.angle_gamma   90.00
#
_symmetry.space_group_name_H-M   'P 1'
#
loop_
_entity.id
_entity.type
_entity.pdbx_description
1 polymer ?
#
loop_
_entity_poly.entity_id
_entity_poly.type
_entity_poly.pdbx_seq_one_letter_code
_entity_poly.pdbx_strand_id
1 'polypeptide(L)'
;MKIPARWSISFQECYNLNTELPQFVSCYLERKASGKENTWIIKPWNLARGLDMHIACKYIEHPVLFHRPDNNNLVKFDLRYIIFVTQVRPLRAYVYRKFWTRFAINPFSLDRLDDVETHLTVFNYVDGEKVLQVGGCNPNSDFSVIITVVNHL
;
A
#
# COMPACT_ATOMS: atom_id res chain seq x y z
N MET A 1 -2.48 -0.78 25.23
CA MET A 1 -1.18 -0.60 24.55
C MET A 1 -1.17 0.80 23.94
N LYS A 2 -0.45 1.76 24.54
CA LYS A 2 -0.28 3.10 23.97
C LYS A 2 0.72 2.98 22.81
N ILE A 3 0.28 3.31 21.60
CA ILE A 3 1.20 3.38 20.44
C ILE A 3 2.11 4.60 20.69
N PRO A 4 3.44 4.44 20.75
CA PRO A 4 4.35 5.55 20.97
C PRO A 4 4.22 6.58 19.83
N ALA A 5 4.17 7.85 20.17
CA ALA A 5 4.02 9.00 19.27
C ALA A 5 5.20 9.21 18.28
N ARG A 6 6.10 8.24 18.12
CA ARG A 6 7.31 8.35 17.29
C ARG A 6 7.15 7.77 15.88
N TRP A 7 6.07 7.05 15.62
CA TRP A 7 5.75 6.58 14.27
C TRP A 7 4.86 7.62 13.60
N SER A 8 5.45 8.65 12.99
CA SER A 8 4.73 9.43 12.00
C SER A 8 4.31 8.45 10.90
N ILE A 9 3.01 8.14 10.84
CA ILE A 9 2.44 7.43 9.70
C ILE A 9 2.59 8.38 8.51
N SER A 10 3.69 8.26 7.78
CA SER A 10 3.88 8.99 6.53
C SER A 10 2.99 8.33 5.49
N PHE A 11 1.93 9.00 5.09
CA PHE A 11 1.19 8.61 3.91
C PHE A 11 2.03 8.89 2.66
N GLN A 12 1.82 8.08 1.62
CA GLN A 12 2.41 8.31 0.31
C GLN A 12 1.87 9.65 -0.23
N GLU A 13 2.75 10.50 -0.74
CA GLU A 13 2.37 11.75 -1.40
C GLU A 13 1.52 11.43 -2.64
N CYS A 14 0.30 11.96 -2.71
CA CYS A 14 -0.61 11.74 -3.83
C CYS A 14 -1.39 13.02 -4.16
N TYR A 15 -1.75 13.17 -5.43
CA TYR A 15 -2.54 14.29 -5.95
C TYR A 15 -3.73 13.76 -6.75
N ASN A 16 -4.91 14.33 -6.53
CA ASN A 16 -6.06 14.13 -7.39
C ASN A 16 -5.92 14.98 -8.66
N LEU A 17 -5.69 14.34 -9.80
CA LEU A 17 -5.37 15.06 -11.05
C LEU A 17 -6.55 15.86 -11.64
N ASN A 18 -7.76 15.74 -11.09
CA ASN A 18 -8.87 16.61 -11.49
C ASN A 18 -8.91 17.93 -10.73
N THR A 19 -8.51 17.91 -9.46
CA THR A 19 -8.62 19.07 -8.56
C THR A 19 -7.27 19.68 -8.21
N GLU A 20 -6.19 18.91 -8.36
CA GLU A 20 -4.85 19.24 -7.86
C GLU A 20 -3.77 19.13 -8.94
N LEU A 21 -4.15 19.19 -10.23
CA LEU A 21 -3.19 19.13 -11.34
C LEU A 21 -2.12 20.24 -11.27
N PRO A 22 -2.44 21.52 -11.00
CA PRO A 22 -1.41 22.56 -10.88
C PRO A 22 -0.40 22.27 -9.75
N GLN A 23 -0.87 21.76 -8.63
CA GLN A 23 -0.04 21.40 -7.46
C GLN A 23 0.89 20.23 -7.81
N PHE A 24 0.34 19.20 -8.46
CA PHE A 24 1.13 18.09 -8.98
C PHE A 24 2.21 18.57 -9.95
N VAL A 25 1.87 19.43 -10.91
CA VAL A 25 2.82 19.96 -11.90
C VAL A 25 3.91 20.79 -11.21
N SER A 26 3.57 21.66 -10.25
CA SER A 26 4.55 22.42 -9.48
C SER A 26 5.53 21.50 -8.76
N CYS A 27 5.01 20.52 -8.00
CA CYS A 27 5.82 19.54 -7.29
C CYS A 27 6.72 18.75 -8.25
N TYR A 28 6.17 18.28 -9.38
CA TYR A 28 6.92 17.54 -10.38
C TYR A 28 8.07 18.37 -10.96
N LEU A 29 7.84 19.64 -11.31
CA LEU A 29 8.85 20.53 -11.88
C LEU A 29 9.93 20.88 -10.84
N GLU A 30 9.55 21.16 -9.61
CA GLU A 30 10.49 21.45 -8.51
C GLU A 30 11.40 20.25 -8.21
N ARG A 31 10.82 19.05 -8.14
CA ARG A 31 11.59 17.81 -7.94
C ARG A 31 12.55 17.57 -9.08
N LYS A 32 12.10 17.77 -10.33
CA LYS A 32 12.94 17.67 -11.53
C LYS A 32 14.10 18.67 -11.48
N ALA A 33 13.83 19.94 -11.16
CA ALA A 33 14.85 20.98 -11.06
C ALA A 33 15.86 20.71 -9.93
N SER A 34 15.40 20.09 -8.84
CA SER A 34 16.23 19.75 -7.69
C SER A 34 16.95 18.40 -7.82
N GLY A 35 16.83 17.70 -8.94
CA GLY A 35 17.41 16.36 -9.12
C GLY A 35 16.88 15.30 -8.15
N LYS A 36 15.66 15.49 -7.61
CA LYS A 36 15.03 14.54 -6.69
C LYS A 36 14.34 13.41 -7.48
N GLU A 37 14.18 12.27 -6.83
CA GLU A 37 13.34 11.17 -7.31
C GLU A 37 11.97 11.67 -7.75
N ASN A 38 11.51 11.27 -8.93
CA ASN A 38 10.33 11.84 -9.55
C ASN A 38 9.49 10.81 -10.31
N THR A 39 9.52 9.56 -9.85
CA THR A 39 8.67 8.49 -10.39
C THR A 39 7.31 8.53 -9.72
N TRP A 40 6.23 8.40 -10.51
CA TRP A 40 4.85 8.45 -10.05
C TRP A 40 4.05 7.29 -10.63
N ILE A 41 3.14 6.73 -9.84
CA ILE A 41 2.17 5.74 -10.29
C ILE A 41 0.79 6.40 -10.39
N ILE A 42 0.15 6.27 -11.55
CA ILE A 42 -1.21 6.72 -11.76
C ILE A 42 -2.16 5.59 -11.38
N LYS A 43 -3.09 5.89 -10.47
CA LYS A 43 -4.14 4.95 -10.03
C LYS A 43 -5.49 5.49 -10.48
N PRO A 44 -6.33 4.69 -11.17
CA PRO A 44 -7.71 5.07 -11.38
C PRO A 44 -8.44 5.12 -10.03
N TRP A 45 -9.28 6.13 -9.85
CA TRP A 45 -10.17 6.22 -8.71
C TRP A 45 -11.27 5.18 -8.89
N ASN A 46 -11.19 4.11 -8.12
CA ASN A 46 -12.05 2.93 -8.18
C ASN A 46 -11.98 2.17 -9.53
N LEU A 47 -11.80 0.85 -9.49
CA LEU A 47 -11.91 -0.01 -10.67
C LEU A 47 -13.39 -0.13 -11.16
N ALA A 48 -14.28 0.78 -10.74
CA ALA A 48 -15.72 0.72 -10.90
C ALA A 48 -16.24 1.98 -11.62
N ARG A 49 -16.03 2.03 -12.94
CA ARG A 49 -16.80 2.83 -13.90
C ARG A 49 -16.71 4.37 -13.81
N GLY A 50 -15.84 4.97 -12.99
CA GLY A 50 -15.55 6.40 -13.05
C GLY A 50 -14.43 6.69 -14.05
N LEU A 51 -14.76 7.01 -15.31
CA LEU A 51 -13.81 7.15 -16.42
C LEU A 51 -12.79 8.30 -16.28
N ASP A 52 -12.99 9.25 -15.37
CA ASP A 52 -12.25 10.53 -15.43
C ASP A 52 -11.41 10.85 -14.20
N MET A 53 -11.33 9.97 -13.20
CA MET A 53 -10.63 10.26 -11.95
C MET A 53 -9.31 9.51 -11.82
N HIS A 54 -8.20 10.24 -11.89
CA HIS A 54 -6.85 9.71 -11.77
C HIS A 54 -6.13 10.32 -10.56
N ILE A 55 -5.49 9.47 -9.76
CA ILE A 55 -4.65 9.90 -8.64
C ILE A 55 -3.20 9.60 -9.00
N ALA A 56 -2.34 10.62 -9.01
CA ALA A 56 -0.90 10.45 -9.11
C ALA A 56 -0.31 10.26 -7.72
N CYS A 57 0.34 9.13 -7.46
CA CYS A 57 1.00 8.87 -6.19
C CYS A 57 2.50 8.69 -6.38
N LYS A 58 3.32 9.29 -5.51
CA LYS A 58 4.78 9.22 -5.59
C LYS A 58 5.24 7.78 -5.46
N TYR A 59 5.79 7.20 -6.52
CA TYR A 59 6.26 5.82 -6.51
C TYR A 59 7.33 5.61 -5.43
N ILE A 60 7.49 4.38 -4.94
CA ILE A 60 8.49 4.03 -3.92
C ILE A 60 9.68 3.41 -4.66
N GLU A 61 10.72 4.21 -4.91
CA GLU A 61 11.94 3.77 -5.59
C GLU A 61 12.83 2.87 -4.74
N HIS A 62 12.77 3.01 -3.41
CA HIS A 62 13.57 2.24 -2.45
C HIS A 62 12.71 1.50 -1.42
N PRO A 63 11.89 0.53 -1.85
CA PRO A 63 11.06 -0.23 -0.92
C PRO A 63 11.90 -1.20 -0.09
N VAL A 64 11.37 -1.58 1.07
CA VAL A 64 11.85 -2.78 1.78
C VAL A 64 11.50 -3.99 0.92
N LEU A 65 12.50 -4.84 0.67
CA LEU A 65 12.34 -6.05 -0.13
C LEU A 65 12.25 -7.29 0.75
N PHE A 66 11.52 -8.27 0.27
CA PHE A 66 11.41 -9.58 0.90
C PHE A 66 12.18 -10.60 0.07
N HIS A 67 12.99 -11.44 0.72
CA HIS A 67 13.61 -12.59 0.07
C HIS A 67 12.59 -13.70 -0.09
N ARG A 68 12.24 -14.01 -1.34
CA ARG A 68 11.25 -15.01 -1.70
C ARG A 68 11.93 -16.38 -1.79
N PRO A 69 11.64 -17.36 -0.90
CA PRO A 69 12.43 -18.59 -0.82
C PRO A 69 12.27 -19.56 -2.01
N ASP A 70 11.15 -19.48 -2.72
CA ASP A 70 10.80 -20.37 -3.83
C ASP A 70 11.53 -20.04 -5.14
N ASN A 71 11.83 -18.75 -5.40
CA ASN A 71 12.55 -18.31 -6.60
C ASN A 71 13.83 -17.52 -6.31
N ASN A 72 14.19 -17.36 -5.03
CA ASN A 72 15.39 -16.67 -4.55
C ASN A 72 15.46 -15.16 -4.90
N ASN A 73 14.35 -14.54 -5.29
CA ASN A 73 14.31 -13.12 -5.65
C ASN A 73 14.13 -12.22 -4.42
N LEU A 74 14.68 -11.00 -4.49
CA LEU A 74 14.33 -9.89 -3.60
C LEU A 74 13.16 -9.11 -4.20
N VAL A 75 11.96 -9.33 -3.66
CA VAL A 75 10.71 -8.84 -4.25
C VAL A 75 10.07 -7.74 -3.42
N LYS A 76 9.34 -6.85 -4.09
CA LYS A 76 8.42 -5.92 -3.43
C LYS A 76 7.29 -6.71 -2.78
N PHE A 77 6.79 -6.21 -1.65
CA PHE A 77 5.64 -6.82 -0.98
C PHE A 77 4.76 -5.76 -0.32
N ASP A 78 3.57 -6.16 0.07
CA ASP A 78 2.67 -5.36 0.89
C ASP A 78 1.98 -6.21 1.96
N LEU A 79 1.51 -5.53 3.01
CA LEU A 79 0.73 -6.12 4.09
C LEU A 79 -0.71 -5.61 4.05
N ARG A 80 -1.66 -6.53 3.96
CA ARG A 80 -3.08 -6.24 4.02
C ARG A 80 -3.62 -6.52 5.42
N TYR A 81 -3.84 -5.45 6.18
CA TYR A 81 -4.64 -5.51 7.40
C TYR A 81 -6.13 -5.58 7.08
N ILE A 82 -6.88 -6.28 7.92
CA ILE A 82 -8.33 -6.30 7.91
C ILE A 82 -8.81 -5.50 9.11
N ILE A 83 -9.62 -4.48 8.87
CA ILE A 83 -10.21 -3.63 9.90
C ILE A 83 -11.72 -3.79 9.85
N PHE A 84 -12.32 -4.16 10.98
CA PHE A 84 -13.77 -4.27 11.14
C PHE A 84 -14.29 -3.06 11.90
N VAL A 85 -15.05 -2.20 11.22
CA VAL A 85 -15.67 -1.01 11.82
C VAL A 85 -17.11 -1.35 12.17
N THR A 86 -17.47 -1.25 13.45
CA THR A 86 -18.84 -1.52 13.92
C THR A 86 -19.64 -0.26 14.17
N GLN A 87 -18.96 0.87 14.40
CA GLN A 87 -19.61 2.13 14.70
C GLN A 87 -18.71 3.28 14.27
N VAL A 88 -19.29 4.33 13.69
CA VAL A 88 -18.54 5.53 13.27
C VAL A 88 -18.69 6.69 14.25
N ARG A 89 -19.72 6.69 15.09
CA ARG A 89 -19.98 7.71 16.13
C ARG A 89 -20.62 7.10 17.39
N PRO A 90 -19.90 7.01 18.52
CA PRO A 90 -18.43 7.12 18.60
C PRO A 90 -17.73 6.06 17.74
N LEU A 91 -16.50 6.31 17.29
CA LEU A 91 -15.76 5.36 16.46
C LEU A 91 -15.45 4.09 17.25
N ARG A 92 -15.85 2.94 16.72
CA ARG A 92 -15.51 1.61 17.22
C ARG A 92 -15.02 0.75 16.06
N ALA A 93 -13.74 0.41 16.09
CA ALA A 93 -13.09 -0.42 15.10
C ALA A 93 -12.15 -1.46 15.73
N TYR A 94 -12.02 -2.59 15.06
CA TYR A 94 -11.22 -3.74 15.46
C TYR A 94 -10.24 -4.08 14.35
N VAL A 95 -8.98 -4.33 14.69
CA VAL A 95 -8.00 -4.84 13.72
C VAL A 95 -7.95 -6.36 13.86
N TYR A 96 -8.07 -7.08 12.75
CA TYR A 96 -7.88 -8.52 12.75
C TYR A 96 -6.43 -8.85 13.11
N ARG A 97 -6.23 -9.87 13.96
CA ARG A 97 -4.87 -10.21 14.44
C ARG A 97 -3.94 -10.68 13.33
N LYS A 98 -4.52 -11.25 12.27
CA LYS A 98 -3.77 -11.74 11.11
C LYS A 98 -3.89 -10.69 10.00
N PHE A 99 -2.83 -10.57 9.21
CA PHE A 99 -2.81 -9.80 7.98
C PHE A 99 -2.50 -10.75 6.83
N TRP A 100 -2.80 -10.34 5.61
CA TRP A 100 -2.39 -11.09 4.42
C TRP A 100 -1.15 -10.45 3.82
N THR A 101 -0.12 -11.25 3.61
CA THR A 101 1.07 -10.86 2.84
C THR A 101 0.78 -10.97 1.36
N ARG A 102 1.27 -10.01 0.58
CA ARG A 102 1.17 -10.03 -0.89
C ARG A 102 2.52 -9.70 -1.47
N PHE A 103 3.05 -10.57 -2.31
CA PHE A 103 4.40 -10.47 -2.86
C PHE A 103 4.34 -10.22 -4.37
N ALA A 104 5.28 -9.43 -4.88
CA ALA A 104 5.65 -9.41 -6.29
C ALA A 104 6.41 -10.71 -6.64
N ILE A 105 6.61 -10.96 -7.94
CA ILE A 105 7.21 -12.21 -8.42
C ILE A 105 8.68 -11.99 -8.80
N ASN A 106 8.93 -10.93 -9.56
CA ASN A 106 10.22 -10.60 -10.14
C ASN A 106 11.10 -9.81 -9.14
N PRO A 107 12.43 -9.89 -9.27
CA PRO A 107 13.32 -9.08 -8.46
C PRO A 107 13.04 -7.60 -8.72
N PHE A 108 13.00 -6.81 -7.65
CA PHE A 108 12.68 -5.39 -7.78
C PHE A 108 13.75 -4.66 -8.61
N SER A 109 13.30 -3.96 -9.66
CA SER A 109 14.11 -3.04 -10.45
C SER A 109 13.25 -1.85 -10.88
N LEU A 110 13.90 -0.73 -11.20
CA LEU A 110 13.27 0.45 -11.81
C LEU A 110 13.48 0.54 -13.33
N ASP A 111 14.18 -0.43 -13.93
CA ASP A 111 14.54 -0.42 -15.36
C ASP A 111 13.31 -0.53 -16.29
N ARG A 112 12.27 -1.24 -15.84
CA ARG A 112 11.03 -1.46 -16.61
C ARG A 112 9.77 -1.21 -15.75
N LEU A 113 9.36 0.05 -15.67
CA LEU A 113 8.21 0.48 -14.86
C LEU A 113 6.86 -0.09 -15.31
N ASP A 114 6.79 -0.65 -16.52
CA ASP A 114 5.62 -1.32 -17.10
C ASP A 114 5.51 -2.80 -16.70
N ASP A 115 6.52 -3.37 -16.04
CA ASP A 115 6.51 -4.76 -15.58
C ASP A 115 5.62 -4.96 -14.35
N VAL A 116 4.40 -5.43 -14.61
CA VAL A 116 3.39 -5.73 -13.60
C VAL A 116 3.90 -6.70 -12.52
N GLU A 117 4.67 -7.71 -12.89
CA GLU A 117 5.14 -8.76 -11.99
C GLU A 117 6.26 -8.29 -11.04
N THR A 118 6.90 -7.17 -11.38
CA THR A 118 7.89 -6.47 -10.55
C THR A 118 7.23 -5.42 -9.64
N HIS A 119 6.26 -4.67 -10.19
CA HIS A 119 5.77 -3.44 -9.55
C HIS A 119 4.45 -3.60 -8.79
N LEU A 120 3.62 -4.58 -9.15
CA LEU A 120 2.35 -4.88 -8.50
C LEU A 120 2.44 -6.18 -7.69
N THR A 121 1.72 -6.22 -6.58
CA THR A 121 1.66 -7.33 -5.62
C THR A 121 0.28 -8.01 -5.63
N VAL A 122 -0.60 -7.60 -6.55
CA VAL A 122 -1.94 -8.14 -6.71
C VAL A 122 -1.92 -9.07 -7.92
N PHE A 123 -1.98 -10.37 -7.65
CA PHE A 123 -2.17 -11.38 -8.68
C PHE A 123 -3.52 -12.05 -8.46
N ASN A 124 -4.24 -12.31 -9.55
CA ASN A 124 -5.49 -13.07 -9.48
C ASN A 124 -5.16 -14.47 -8.99
N TYR A 125 -5.84 -14.89 -7.91
CA TYR A 125 -5.71 -16.20 -7.26
C TYR A 125 -6.00 -17.42 -8.16
N VAL A 126 -6.27 -17.20 -9.44
CA VAL A 126 -6.47 -18.25 -10.44
C VAL A 126 -5.16 -18.98 -10.73
N ASP A 127 -4.03 -18.28 -10.62
CA ASP A 127 -2.70 -18.86 -10.79
C ASP A 127 -2.04 -19.10 -9.42
N GLY A 128 -2.28 -20.28 -8.87
CA GLY A 128 -1.80 -20.68 -7.55
C GLY A 128 -0.27 -20.69 -7.42
N GLU A 129 0.46 -20.82 -8.53
CA GLU A 129 1.93 -20.82 -8.53
C GLU A 129 2.52 -19.44 -8.19
N LYS A 130 1.72 -18.38 -8.38
CA LYS A 130 2.12 -16.99 -8.11
C LYS A 130 1.88 -16.56 -6.66
N VAL A 131 1.21 -17.39 -5.85
CA VAL A 131 0.83 -17.03 -4.48
C VAL A 131 1.75 -17.69 -3.46
N LEU A 132 2.67 -16.91 -2.89
CA LEU A 132 3.42 -17.33 -1.70
C LEU A 132 2.61 -17.02 -0.43
N GLN A 133 2.20 -18.06 0.31
CA GLN A 133 1.65 -17.91 1.66
C GLN A 133 2.70 -18.23 2.71
N VAL A 134 3.08 -17.23 3.50
CA VAL A 134 3.93 -17.43 4.67
C VAL A 134 3.01 -17.70 5.87
N GLY A 135 2.92 -18.96 6.30
CA GLY A 135 2.00 -19.41 7.34
C GLY A 135 2.52 -19.29 8.78
N GLY A 136 1.59 -19.04 9.72
CA GLY A 136 1.75 -19.34 11.14
C GLY A 136 0.83 -18.56 12.09
N CYS A 137 -0.34 -19.11 12.48
CA CYS A 137 -0.84 -19.17 13.88
C CYS A 137 -2.34 -19.55 14.02
N ASN A 138 -2.59 -20.35 15.06
CA ASN A 138 -3.82 -20.96 15.59
C ASN A 138 -5.13 -20.11 15.46
N PRO A 139 -6.28 -20.70 15.06
CA PRO A 139 -7.58 -20.02 14.89
C PRO A 139 -8.29 -19.54 16.18
N ASN A 140 -7.83 -19.94 17.38
CA ASN A 140 -8.62 -19.75 18.61
C ASN A 140 -8.49 -18.37 19.29
N SER A 141 -7.90 -17.38 18.61
CA SER A 141 -7.85 -16.02 19.13
C SER A 141 -7.78 -15.06 17.95
N ASP A 142 -8.92 -14.61 17.44
CA ASP A 142 -8.95 -13.98 16.11
C ASP A 142 -9.07 -12.44 16.09
N PHE A 143 -9.45 -11.79 17.21
CA PHE A 143 -9.38 -10.32 17.31
C PHE A 143 -8.61 -9.84 18.55
N SER A 144 -7.63 -8.96 18.37
CA SER A 144 -7.10 -8.13 19.44
C SER A 144 -6.77 -6.76 18.90
N VAL A 145 -6.96 -5.75 19.75
CA VAL A 145 -6.90 -4.30 19.54
C VAL A 145 -8.29 -3.70 19.33
N ILE A 146 -8.76 -3.03 20.38
CA ILE A 146 -9.84 -2.05 20.34
C ILE A 146 -9.19 -0.71 20.01
N ILE A 147 -9.49 -0.13 18.85
CA ILE A 147 -9.20 1.28 18.61
C ILE A 147 -10.46 2.05 19.00
N THR A 148 -10.55 2.47 20.27
CA THR A 148 -11.52 3.49 20.68
C THR A 148 -10.85 4.83 20.49
N VAL A 149 -11.16 5.51 19.39
CA VAL A 149 -10.87 6.94 19.30
C VAL A 149 -11.97 7.64 20.09
N VAL A 150 -11.72 7.92 21.36
CA VAL A 150 -12.52 8.88 22.13
C VAL A 150 -12.08 10.25 21.66
N ASN A 151 -12.69 10.74 20.58
CA ASN A 151 -12.66 12.16 20.30
C ASN A 151 -13.49 12.82 21.41
N HIS A 152 -12.82 13.40 22.39
CA HIS A 152 -13.41 14.55 23.07
C HIS A 152 -13.40 15.68 22.04
N LEU A 153 -14.61 16.16 21.75
CA LEU A 153 -14.85 17.40 21.01
C LEU A 153 -13.99 18.54 21.55
#